data_AF-A0A7V8Y1V6-F1
#
_entry.id   AF-A0A7V8Y1V6-F1
#
_cell.length_a   1.000
_cell.length_b   1.000
_cell.length_c   1.000
_cell.angle_alpha   90.00
_cell.angle_beta   90.00
_cell.angle_gamma   90.00
#
_symmetry.space_group_name_H-M   'P 1'
#
loop_
_entity.id
_entity.type
_entity.pdbx_description
1 polymer ?
#
loop_
_entity_poly.entity_id
_entity_poly.type
_entity_poly.pdbx_seq_one_letter_code
_entity_poly.pdbx_strand_id
1 'polypeptide(L)'
;MLIRVGVLLIVLSFLAWLLILAVPFVLSGGAAVATGVGLAIGAEVIFWLGLILAGRDTWRLVKEHGWRGVPAAMWHTLRHGQPPARPASSASAP
;
A
#
# COMPACT_ATOMS: atom_id res chain seq x y z
N MET A 1 -10.19 -2.32 -6.96
CA MET A 1 -9.17 -1.46 -7.62
C MET A 1 -8.47 -0.49 -6.66
N LEU A 2 -8.99 -0.23 -5.45
CA LEU A 2 -8.32 0.64 -4.47
C LEU A 2 -7.08 0.01 -3.81
N ILE A 3 -7.02 -1.33 -3.67
CA ILE A 3 -5.80 -2.05 -3.19
C ILE A 3 -4.54 -1.64 -3.94
N ARG A 4 -4.58 -1.64 -5.27
CA ARG A 4 -3.41 -1.29 -6.09
C ARG A 4 -2.93 0.12 -5.79
N VAL A 5 -3.86 1.06 -5.70
CA VAL A 5 -3.57 2.45 -5.36
C VAL A 5 -3.01 2.56 -3.95
N GLY A 6 -3.64 1.94 -2.94
CA GLY A 6 -3.14 1.97 -1.56
C GLY A 6 -1.75 1.34 -1.40
N VAL A 7 -1.49 0.20 -2.04
CA VAL A 7 -0.17 -0.44 -2.05
C VAL A 7 0.84 0.43 -2.80
N LEU A 8 0.46 1.04 -3.92
CA LEU A 8 1.31 1.97 -4.65
C LEU A 8 1.69 3.18 -3.78
N LEU A 9 0.73 3.75 -3.03
CA LEU A 9 0.99 4.83 -2.07
C LEU A 9 1.97 4.41 -0.98
N ILE A 10 1.82 3.21 -0.42
CA ILE A 10 2.76 2.68 0.58
C ILE A 10 4.17 2.55 -0.02
N VAL A 11 4.29 1.96 -1.21
CA VAL A 11 5.59 1.84 -1.91
C VAL A 11 6.19 3.21 -2.23
N LEU A 12 5.38 4.17 -2.66
CA LEU A 12 5.80 5.56 -2.89
C LEU A 12 6.29 6.24 -1.61
N SER A 13 5.69 5.95 -0.46
CA SER A 13 6.17 6.46 0.83
C SER A 13 7.56 5.90 1.18
N PHE A 14 7.81 4.60 0.95
CA PHE A 14 9.16 4.04 1.11
C PHE A 14 10.19 4.71 0.19
N LEU A 15 9.79 5.11 -1.03
CA LEU A 15 10.65 5.92 -1.90
C LEU A 15 10.95 7.31 -1.31
N ALA A 16 9.96 7.95 -0.67
CA ALA A 16 10.17 9.23 0.00
C ALA A 16 11.14 9.11 1.19
N TRP A 17 11.10 8.00 1.93
CA TRP A 17 12.11 7.68 2.96
C TRP A 17 13.53 7.50 2.39
N LEU A 18 13.67 6.84 1.23
CA LEU A 18 14.94 6.74 0.51
C LEU A 18 15.47 8.12 0.07
N LEU A 19 14.58 9.00 -0.38
CA LEU A 19 14.92 10.38 -0.74
C LEU A 19 15.41 11.18 0.47
N ILE A 20 14.84 10.98 1.68
CA ILE A 20 15.32 11.61 2.92
C ILE A 20 16.77 11.22 3.21
N LEU A 21 17.15 9.95 2.99
CA LEU A 21 18.55 9.51 3.13
C LEU A 21 19.50 10.21 2.14
N ALA A 22 19.00 10.62 0.98
CA ALA A 22 19.78 11.31 -0.04
C ALA A 22 19.92 12.83 0.21
N VAL A 23 19.03 13.45 1.00
CA VAL A 23 19.06 14.89 1.33
C VAL A 23 20.43 15.39 1.80
N PRO A 24 21.13 14.77 2.76
CA PRO A 24 22.43 15.27 3.24
C PRO A 24 23.55 15.22 2.18
N PHE A 25 23.36 14.50 1.08
CA PHE A 25 24.32 14.43 -0.03
C PHE A 25 24.11 15.52 -1.09
N VAL A 26 22.94 16.18 -1.09
CA VAL A 26 22.53 17.13 -2.14
C VAL A 26 22.38 18.56 -1.59
N LEU A 27 21.96 18.70 -0.33
CA LEU A 27 21.67 19.99 0.30
C LEU A 27 22.43 20.12 1.63
N SER A 28 22.82 21.35 1.99
CA SER A 28 23.51 21.66 3.25
C SER A 28 22.82 22.78 4.03
N GLY A 29 23.00 22.80 5.35
CA GLY A 29 22.51 23.87 6.24
C GLY A 29 20.99 23.86 6.42
N GLY A 30 20.39 25.03 6.62
CA GLY A 30 18.95 25.17 6.93
C GLY A 30 18.02 24.64 5.84
N ALA A 31 18.44 24.66 4.57
CA ALA A 31 17.66 24.12 3.45
C ALA A 31 17.54 22.59 3.53
N ALA A 32 18.61 21.89 3.92
CA ALA A 32 18.58 20.44 4.10
C ALA A 32 17.58 20.02 5.19
N VAL A 33 17.56 20.77 6.29
CA VAL A 33 16.62 20.52 7.40
C VAL A 33 15.18 20.74 6.96
N ALA A 34 14.87 21.87 6.32
CA ALA A 34 13.51 22.17 5.87
C ALA A 34 13.00 21.14 4.85
N THR A 35 13.82 20.77 3.87
CA THR A 35 13.47 19.76 2.86
C THR A 35 13.33 18.37 3.47
N GLY A 36 14.23 17.98 4.38
CA GLY A 36 14.16 16.69 5.08
C GLY A 36 12.90 16.55 5.93
N VAL A 37 12.55 17.59 6.70
CA VAL A 37 11.32 17.61 7.51
C VAL A 37 10.08 17.60 6.63
N GLY A 38 10.04 18.38 5.54
CA GLY A 38 8.92 18.39 4.60
C GLY A 38 8.71 17.02 3.94
N LEU A 39 9.79 16.37 3.51
CA LEU A 39 9.74 15.01 2.96
C LEU A 39 9.27 13.99 4.00
N ALA A 40 9.73 14.09 5.25
CA ALA A 40 9.31 13.20 6.33
C ALA A 40 7.80 13.30 6.59
N ILE A 41 7.28 14.52 6.75
CA ILE A 41 5.84 14.74 6.97
C ILE A 41 5.03 14.28 5.75
N GLY A 42 5.48 14.60 4.54
CA GLY A 42 4.81 14.17 3.31
C GLY A 42 4.78 12.64 3.18
N ALA A 43 5.91 11.97 3.46
CA ALA A 43 6.02 10.51 3.45
C ALA A 43 5.05 9.88 4.45
N GLU A 44 4.95 10.45 5.64
CA GLU A 44 4.06 9.98 6.71
C GLU A 44 2.59 10.11 6.30
N VAL A 45 2.18 11.28 5.80
CA VAL A 45 0.80 11.51 5.34
C VAL A 45 0.42 10.54 4.20
N ILE A 46 1.31 10.35 3.22
CA ILE A 46 1.11 9.42 2.11
C ILE A 46 1.06 7.97 2.60
N PHE A 47 1.90 7.62 3.58
CA PHE A 47 1.91 6.29 4.20
C PHE A 47 0.58 5.99 4.88
N TRP A 48 0.09 6.89 5.74
CA TRP A 48 -1.17 6.71 6.46
C TRP A 48 -2.37 6.69 5.51
N LEU A 49 -2.39 7.55 4.49
CA LEU A 49 -3.41 7.51 3.44
C LEU A 49 -3.39 6.18 2.68
N GLY A 50 -2.21 5.72 2.26
CA GLY A 50 -2.03 4.43 1.61
C GLY A 50 -2.46 3.27 2.48
N LEU A 51 -2.12 3.29 3.77
CA LEU A 51 -2.48 2.27 4.75
C LEU A 51 -3.99 2.20 5.01
N ILE A 52 -4.67 3.34 5.13
CA ILE A 52 -6.14 3.38 5.29
C ILE A 52 -6.81 2.85 4.02
N LEU A 53 -6.34 3.26 2.85
CA LEU A 53 -6.92 2.89 1.57
C LEU A 53 -6.70 1.41 1.25
N ALA A 54 -5.49 0.90 1.48
CA ALA A 54 -5.16 -0.52 1.35
C ALA A 54 -5.85 -1.35 2.45
N GLY A 55 -5.90 -0.83 3.67
CA GLY A 55 -6.46 -1.51 4.85
C GLY A 55 -7.94 -1.82 4.69
N ARG A 56 -8.75 -0.91 4.13
CA ARG A 56 -10.18 -1.16 3.92
C ARG A 56 -10.45 -2.35 3.00
N ASP A 57 -9.72 -2.43 1.90
CA ASP A 57 -9.88 -3.52 0.94
C ASP A 57 -9.19 -4.82 1.41
N THR A 58 -8.07 -4.71 2.14
CA THR A 58 -7.40 -5.84 2.79
C THR A 58 -8.30 -6.45 3.86
N TRP A 59 -8.99 -5.64 4.65
CA TRP A 59 -9.95 -6.10 5.66
C TRP A 59 -11.12 -6.85 5.04
N ARG A 60 -11.61 -6.41 3.88
CA ARG A 60 -12.63 -7.14 3.11
C ARG A 60 -12.11 -8.51 2.66
N LEU A 61 -10.89 -8.57 2.10
CA LEU A 61 -10.26 -9.83 1.71
C LEU A 61 -10.02 -10.78 2.91
N VAL A 62 -9.57 -10.25 4.04
CA VAL A 62 -9.40 -11.00 5.30
C VAL A 62 -10.73 -11.59 5.76
N LYS A 63 -11.82 -10.81 5.69
CA LYS A 63 -13.15 -11.25 6.10
C LYS A 63 -13.73 -12.32 5.18
N GLU A 64 -13.36 -12.30 3.90
CA GLU A 64 -13.84 -13.26 2.89
C GLU A 64 -13.00 -14.53 2.79
N HIS A 65 -11.67 -14.45 2.87
CA HIS A 65 -10.75 -15.57 2.61
C HIS A 65 -9.94 -16.01 3.84
N GLY A 66 -10.08 -15.32 4.98
CA GLY A 66 -9.31 -15.57 6.19
C GLY A 66 -7.85 -15.09 6.10
N TRP A 67 -7.24 -14.77 7.25
CA TRP A 67 -5.89 -14.18 7.34
C TRP A 67 -4.79 -14.95 6.60
N ARG A 68 -4.94 -16.27 6.43
CA ARG A 68 -3.94 -17.14 5.80
C ARG A 68 -3.95 -17.08 4.27
N GLY A 69 -5.06 -16.72 3.64
CA GLY A 69 -5.20 -16.61 2.17
C GLY A 69 -4.87 -15.22 1.62
N VAL A 70 -4.78 -14.22 2.50
CA VAL A 70 -4.62 -12.81 2.13
C VAL A 70 -3.33 -12.52 1.37
N PRO A 71 -2.15 -13.06 1.73
CA PRO A 71 -0.92 -12.78 0.97
C PRO A 71 -1.02 -13.25 -0.48
N ALA A 72 -1.56 -14.46 -0.69
CA ALA A 72 -1.74 -15.03 -2.02
C ALA A 72 -2.81 -14.28 -2.83
N ALA A 73 -3.94 -13.94 -2.21
CA ALA A 73 -5.02 -13.19 -2.86
C ALA A 73 -4.61 -11.74 -3.21
N MET A 74 -3.87 -11.07 -2.33
CA MET A 74 -3.30 -9.74 -2.61
C MET A 74 -2.28 -9.81 -3.75
N TRP A 75 -1.38 -10.79 -3.75
CA TRP A 75 -0.42 -11.00 -4.84
C TRP A 75 -1.12 -11.23 -6.19
N HIS A 76 -2.16 -12.06 -6.19
CA HIS A 76 -2.94 -12.32 -7.40
C HIS A 76 -3.67 -11.07 -7.90
N THR A 77 -4.28 -10.30 -7.00
CA THR A 77 -4.99 -9.04 -7.33
C THR A 77 -4.03 -7.94 -7.79
N LEU A 78 -2.82 -7.88 -7.23
CA LEU A 78 -1.75 -6.99 -7.70
C LEU A 78 -1.36 -7.34 -9.13
N ARG A 79 -1.07 -8.61 -9.41
CA ARG A 79 -0.59 -9.05 -10.73
C ARG A 79 -1.68 -9.05 -11.81
N HIS A 80 -2.92 -9.43 -11.49
CA HIS A 80 -3.98 -9.65 -12.50
C HIS A 80 -5.12 -8.63 -12.45
N GLY A 81 -5.24 -7.82 -11.39
CA GLY A 81 -6.17 -6.68 -11.33
C GLY A 81 -7.63 -7.02 -11.07
N GLN A 82 -7.94 -8.30 -11.03
CA GLN A 82 -9.23 -8.84 -10.66
C GLN A 82 -9.04 -9.69 -9.39
N PRO A 83 -9.90 -9.53 -8.36
CA PRO A 83 -9.97 -10.49 -7.27
C PRO A 83 -10.25 -11.89 -7.83
N PRO A 84 -9.72 -12.96 -7.22
CA PRO A 84 -10.08 -14.31 -7.63
C PRO A 84 -11.60 -14.45 -7.58
N ALA A 85 -12.19 -14.88 -8.70
CA ALA A 85 -13.62 -15.10 -8.79
C ALA A 85 -14.05 -16.02 -7.63
N ARG A 86 -15.13 -15.62 -6.96
CA ARG A 86 -15.79 -16.39 -5.89
C ARG A 86 -15.74 -17.87 -6.29
N PRO A 87 -15.15 -18.78 -5.49
CA PRO A 87 -15.29 -20.21 -5.79
C PRO A 87 -16.80 -20.44 -5.86
N ALA A 88 -17.26 -20.84 -7.06
CA ALA A 88 -18.67 -20.97 -7.36
C ALA A 88 -19.29 -21.78 -6.22
N SER A 89 -20.14 -21.11 -5.44
CA SER A 89 -20.91 -21.74 -4.39
C SER A 89 -21.53 -22.97 -5.01
N SER A 90 -21.11 -24.12 -4.51
CA SER A 90 -21.61 -25.46 -4.78
C SER A 90 -23.09 -25.57 -4.37
N ALA A 91 -23.95 -24.81 -5.05
CA ALA A 91 -25.40 -24.80 -4.91
C ALA A 91 -26.03 -24.99 -6.29
N SER A 92 -25.44 -25.88 -7.08
CA SER A 92 -26.17 -26.71 -8.03
C SER A 92 -26.16 -28.12 -7.46
N ALA A 93 -27.05 -28.39 -6.51
CA ALA A 93 -27.49 -29.75 -6.21
C ALA A 93 -29.00 -29.67 -5.94
N PRO A 94 -29.78 -30.57 -6.58
CA PRO A 94 -31.23 -30.45 -6.80
C PRO A 94 -32.08 -30.52 -5.54
#